data_AF-A0A0F9LZS7-F1
#
_entry.id   AF-A0A0F9LZS7-F1
#
_cell.length_a   1.000
_cell.length_b   1.000
_cell.length_c   1.000
_cell.angle_alpha   90.00
_cell.angle_beta   90.00
_cell.angle_gamma   90.00
#
_symmetry.space_group_name_H-M   'P 1'
#
loop_
_entity.id
_entity.type
_entity.pdbx_description
1 polymer ?
#
loop_
_entity_poly.entity_id
_entity_poly.type
_entity_poly.pdbx_seq_one_letter_code
_entity_poly.pdbx_strand_id
1 'polypeptide(L)'
;MATLMSTSEGMIEIHGPALRTNEISKGDRILQENGWFGTMYDNKNGNIRTAEVEGTFTEIGSIYAHDIVAVQHDRVWRHIEYTDAQNKLRKTVSDLF
;
A
#
# COMPACT_ATOMS: atom_id res chain seq x y z
N MET A 1 5.91 12.05 -16.25
CA MET A 1 5.88 13.01 -15.12
C MET A 1 5.93 12.20 -13.84
N ALA A 2 6.86 12.50 -12.93
CA ALA A 2 6.92 11.85 -11.62
C ALA A 2 5.99 12.58 -10.65
N THR A 3 5.29 11.83 -9.80
CA THR A 3 4.41 12.37 -8.75
C THR A 3 5.13 12.23 -7.41
N LEU A 4 5.13 13.28 -6.57
CA LEU A 4 5.72 13.23 -5.24
C LEU A 4 4.68 12.81 -4.21
N MET A 5 5.01 11.87 -3.33
CA MET A 5 4.22 11.50 -2.17
C MET A 5 5.00 11.76 -0.88
N SER A 6 4.35 12.40 0.10
CA SER A 6 4.91 12.65 1.42
C SER A 6 4.82 11.39 2.29
N THR A 7 5.88 11.08 3.03
CA THR A 7 5.97 9.94 3.97
C THR A 7 6.52 10.41 5.32
N SER A 8 6.60 9.50 6.31
CA SER A 8 7.24 9.79 7.61
C SER A 8 8.75 10.08 7.51
N GLU A 9 9.40 9.67 6.42
CA GLU A 9 10.86 9.80 6.22
C GLU A 9 11.24 10.88 5.19
N GLY A 10 10.27 11.51 4.51
CA GLY A 10 10.52 12.55 3.52
C GLY A 10 9.57 12.49 2.31
N MET A 11 10.07 12.88 1.14
CA MET A 11 9.34 12.78 -0.12
C MET A 11 9.82 11.56 -0.91
N ILE A 12 8.89 10.73 -1.39
CA ILE A 12 9.18 9.69 -2.37
C ILE A 12 8.72 10.11 -3.76
N GLU A 13 9.48 9.72 -4.77
CA GLU A 13 9.09 9.90 -6.17
C GLU A 13 8.40 8.65 -6.70
N ILE A 14 7.20 8.83 -7.24
CA ILE A 14 6.46 7.79 -7.94
C ILE A 14 6.83 7.81 -9.43
N HIS A 15 7.27 6.65 -9.91
CA HIS A 15 7.75 6.42 -11.26
C HIS A 15 6.99 5.26 -11.93
N GLY A 16 6.88 5.33 -13.26
CA GLY A 16 6.32 4.23 -14.07
C GLY A 16 4.79 4.10 -14.02
N PRO A 17 4.23 3.05 -14.66
CA PRO A 17 2.79 2.79 -14.64
C PRO A 17 2.33 2.31 -13.26
N ALA A 18 1.06 2.56 -12.94
CA ALA A 18 0.45 2.03 -11.73
C ALA A 18 0.40 0.49 -11.77
N LEU A 19 0.48 -0.12 -10.59
CA LEU A 19 0.32 -1.55 -10.38
C LEU A 19 -1.00 -1.82 -9.66
N ARG A 20 -1.64 -2.95 -9.94
CA ARG A 20 -2.79 -3.40 -9.15
C ARG A 20 -2.32 -3.86 -7.78
N THR A 21 -3.13 -3.62 -6.76
CA THR A 21 -2.96 -4.19 -5.40
C THR A 21 -2.68 -5.69 -5.37
N ASN A 22 -3.24 -6.45 -6.32
CA ASN A 22 -3.06 -7.90 -6.42
C ASN A 22 -1.73 -8.30 -7.07
N GLU A 23 -0.96 -7.36 -7.61
CA GLU A 23 0.40 -7.59 -8.12
C GLU A 23 1.46 -7.48 -7.01
N ILE A 24 1.07 -7.02 -5.82
CA ILE A 24 1.95 -6.94 -4.65
C ILE A 24 2.24 -8.35 -4.13
N SER A 25 3.52 -8.70 -4.13
CA SER A 25 4.05 -9.98 -3.67
C SER A 25 4.61 -9.89 -2.25
N LYS A 26 4.73 -11.04 -1.58
CA LYS A 26 5.41 -11.14 -0.29
C LYS A 26 6.85 -10.63 -0.42
N GLY A 27 7.25 -9.78 0.51
CA GLY A 27 8.56 -9.14 0.54
C GLY A 27 8.59 -7.76 -0.12
N ASP A 28 7.57 -7.40 -0.90
CA ASP A 28 7.48 -6.06 -1.48
C ASP A 28 7.36 -5.01 -0.37
N ARG A 29 8.08 -3.90 -0.53
CA ARG A 29 7.91 -2.73 0.32
C ARG A 29 6.70 -1.95 -0.12
N ILE A 30 5.87 -1.57 0.83
CA ILE A 30 4.63 -0.83 0.60
C ILE A 30 4.66 0.48 1.40
N LEU A 31 3.92 1.47 0.89
CA LEU A 31 3.60 2.71 1.58
C LEU A 31 2.09 2.73 1.82
N GLN A 32 1.70 3.05 3.05
CA GLN A 32 0.29 3.23 3.43
C GLN A 32 -0.13 4.70 3.34
N GLU A 33 -1.44 4.94 3.24
CA GLU A 33 -2.04 6.28 3.16
C GLU A 33 -1.72 7.14 4.40
N ASN A 34 -1.49 6.52 5.56
CA ASN A 34 -1.04 7.19 6.78
C ASN A 34 0.46 7.58 6.78
N GLY A 35 1.19 7.29 5.70
CA GLY A 35 2.61 7.61 5.55
C GLY A 35 3.57 6.58 6.13
N TRP A 36 3.08 5.49 6.73
CA TRP A 36 3.93 4.42 7.24
C TRP A 36 4.36 3.44 6.15
N PHE A 37 5.58 2.95 6.29
CA PHE A 37 6.09 1.89 5.44
C PHE A 37 5.74 0.52 6.00
N GLY A 38 5.75 -0.48 5.14
CA GLY A 38 5.67 -1.87 5.56
C GLY A 38 6.25 -2.83 4.54
N THR A 39 6.38 -4.08 4.95
CA THR A 39 6.80 -5.19 4.11
C THR A 39 5.67 -6.20 4.01
N MET A 40 5.23 -6.50 2.79
CA MET A 40 4.13 -7.44 2.58
C MET A 40 4.53 -8.84 3.07
N TYR A 41 3.68 -9.48 3.87
CA TYR A 41 3.99 -10.77 4.52
C TYR A 41 3.25 -11.96 3.91
N ASP A 42 2.36 -11.71 2.95
CA ASP A 42 1.61 -12.73 2.22
C ASP A 42 1.59 -12.52 0.69
N ASN A 43 1.18 -13.56 -0.03
CA ASN A 43 0.87 -13.53 -1.46
C ASN A 43 -0.65 -13.61 -1.70
N LYS A 44 -1.46 -13.16 -0.73
CA LYS A 44 -2.92 -13.22 -0.85
C LYS A 44 -3.42 -12.13 -1.78
N ASN A 45 -4.65 -12.26 -2.22
CA ASN A 45 -5.40 -11.19 -2.90
C ASN A 45 -6.63 -10.82 -2.05
N GLY A 46 -7.23 -9.67 -2.35
CA GLY A 46 -8.49 -9.25 -1.75
C GLY A 46 -8.35 -8.05 -0.82
N ASN A 47 -9.31 -7.90 0.10
CA ASN A 47 -9.51 -6.68 0.87
C ASN A 47 -8.58 -6.54 2.09
N ILE A 48 -8.15 -7.66 2.65
CA ILE A 48 -7.30 -7.71 3.85
C ILE A 48 -6.00 -8.42 3.47
N ARG A 49 -4.88 -7.81 3.82
CA ARG A 49 -3.52 -8.32 3.60
C ARG A 49 -2.78 -8.36 4.93
N THR A 50 -1.68 -9.10 4.98
CA THR A 50 -0.79 -9.18 6.15
C THR A 50 0.51 -8.47 5.82
N ALA A 51 0.92 -7.52 6.66
CA ALA A 51 2.18 -6.80 6.48
C ALA A 51 2.89 -6.62 7.83
N GLU A 52 4.22 -6.55 7.77
CA GLU A 52 5.06 -6.00 8.83
C GLU A 52 5.11 -4.49 8.65
N VAL A 53 4.53 -3.72 9.56
CA VAL A 53 4.35 -2.27 9.44
C VAL A 53 5.28 -1.54 10.40
N GLU A 54 5.97 -0.52 9.91
CA GLU A 54 6.91 0.32 10.64
C GLU A 54 6.22 1.58 11.16
N GLY A 55 5.40 1.41 12.20
CA GLY A 55 4.78 2.52 12.93
C GLY A 55 5.67 3.00 14.09
N THR A 56 5.05 3.44 15.19
CA THR A 56 5.77 3.74 16.45
C THR A 56 6.54 2.51 16.96
N PHE A 57 5.97 1.32 16.72
CA PHE A 57 6.62 0.02 16.89
C PHE A 57 6.45 -0.77 15.60
N THR A 58 7.39 -1.66 15.33
CA THR A 58 7.28 -2.62 14.22
C THR A 58 6.36 -3.76 14.64
N GLU A 59 5.27 -3.97 13.90
CA GLU A 59 4.27 -5.01 14.19
C GLU A 59 3.87 -5.76 12.90
N ILE A 60 3.61 -7.06 13.02
CA ILE A 60 3.02 -7.86 11.95
C ILE A 60 1.51 -7.96 12.18
N GLY A 61 0.72 -7.47 11.24
CA GLY A 61 -0.73 -7.40 11.39
C GLY A 61 -1.49 -7.40 10.08
N SER A 62 -2.82 -7.43 10.20
CA SER A 62 -3.73 -7.26 9.07
C SER A 62 -3.86 -5.78 8.72
N ILE A 63 -3.83 -5.47 7.42
CA ILE A 63 -4.08 -4.14 6.87
C ILE A 63 -5.15 -4.22 5.78
N TYR A 64 -5.85 -3.11 5.53
CA TYR A 64 -6.72 -3.04 4.36
C TYR A 64 -5.88 -2.82 3.10
N ALA A 65 -6.19 -3.57 2.04
CA ALA A 65 -5.50 -3.43 0.76
C ALA A 65 -5.71 -2.03 0.14
N HIS A 66 -6.83 -1.38 0.45
CA HIS A 66 -7.13 -0.02 -0.03
C HIS A 66 -6.38 1.09 0.72
N ASP A 67 -5.64 0.75 1.78
CA ASP A 67 -4.78 1.70 2.48
C ASP A 67 -3.38 1.75 1.86
N ILE A 68 -3.04 0.83 0.95
CA ILE A 68 -1.73 0.77 0.29
C ILE A 68 -1.71 1.71 -0.92
N VAL A 69 -0.95 2.80 -0.85
CA VAL A 69 -0.93 3.85 -1.89
C VAL A 69 0.21 3.71 -2.90
N ALA A 70 1.30 3.04 -2.51
CA ALA A 70 2.42 2.77 -3.38
C ALA A 70 3.13 1.45 -2.99
N VAL A 71 3.80 0.84 -3.96
CA VAL A 71 4.66 -0.33 -3.77
C VAL A 71 6.02 -0.07 -4.41
N GLN A 72 7.09 -0.50 -3.77
CA GLN A 72 8.41 -0.52 -4.35
C GLN A 72 8.57 -1.80 -5.17
N HIS A 73 8.59 -1.65 -6.48
CA HIS A 73 8.79 -2.75 -7.43
C HIS A 73 9.96 -2.38 -8.36
N ASP A 74 10.89 -3.30 -8.59
CA ASP A 74 12.13 -3.03 -9.36
C ASP A 74 12.92 -1.81 -8.84
N ARG A 75 12.97 -1.59 -7.52
CA ARG A 75 13.64 -0.45 -6.86
C ARG A 75 13.02 0.93 -7.17
N VAL A 76 11.86 0.97 -7.82
CA VAL A 76 11.10 2.21 -8.04
C VAL A 76 9.77 2.14 -7.32
N TRP A 77 9.34 3.26 -6.73
CA TRP A 77 8.01 3.36 -6.15
C TRP A 77 6.99 3.56 -7.27
N ARG A 78 5.95 2.73 -7.29
CA ARG A 78 4.84 2.82 -8.25
C ARG A 78 3.54 3.02 -7.49
N HIS A 79 2.63 3.80 -8.08
CA HIS A 79 1.30 3.99 -7.52
C HIS A 79 0.49 2.69 -7.57
N ILE A 80 -0.42 2.52 -6.63
CA ILE A 80 -1.33 1.39 -6.57
C ILE A 80 -2.72 1.76 -7.07
N GLU A 81 -3.25 0.92 -7.97
CA GLU A 81 -4.65 0.91 -8.35
C GLU A 81 -5.42 -0.20 -7.63
N TYR A 82 -6.57 0.17 -7.07
CA TYR A 82 -7.44 -0.77 -6.38
C TYR A 82 -8.34 -1.52 -7.36
N THR A 83 -8.71 -2.74 -6.99
CA THR A 83 -9.79 -3.49 -7.65
C THR A 83 -11.16 -2.90 -7.30
N ASP A 84 -12.19 -3.20 -8.09
CA ASP A 84 -13.56 -2.72 -7.82
C ASP A 84 -14.07 -3.16 -6.44
N ALA A 85 -13.72 -4.37 -6.00
CA ALA A 85 -14.09 -4.89 -4.68
C ALA A 85 -13.45 -4.08 -3.54
N GLN A 86 -12.18 -3.70 -3.70
CA GLN A 86 -11.45 -2.88 -2.72
C GLN A 86 -11.95 -1.43 -2.74
N ASN A 87 -12.24 -0.87 -3.92
CA ASN A 87 -12.88 0.46 -4.04
C ASN A 87 -14.25 0.49 -3.35
N LYS A 88 -15.05 -0.57 -3.55
CA LYS A 88 -16.34 -0.70 -2.87
C LYS A 88 -16.18 -0.77 -1.36
N LEU A 89 -15.24 -1.57 -0.86
CA LEU A 89 -14.97 -1.64 0.58
C LEU A 89 -14.47 -0.30 1.13
N ARG A 90 -13.52 0.36 0.46
CA ARG A 90 -13.00 1.67 0.85
C ARG A 90 -14.12 2.68 1.03
N LYS A 91 -15.06 2.73 0.08
CA LYS A 91 -16.25 3.57 0.17
C LYS A 91 -17.09 3.21 1.40
N THR A 92 -17.39 1.92 1.62
CA THR A 92 -18.15 1.48 2.79
C THR A 92 -17.47 1.86 4.11
N VAL A 93 -16.15 1.71 4.22
CA VAL A 93 -15.39 2.09 5.42
C VAL A 93 -15.42 3.61 5.63
N SER A 94 -15.25 4.39 4.56
CA SER A 94 -15.32 5.85 4.61
C SER A 94 -16.73 6.39 4.88
N ASP A 95 -17.79 5.64 4.60
CA ASP A 95 -19.17 6.04 4.93
C ASP A 95 -19.50 5.75 6.42
N LEU A 96 -18.69 4.94 7.11
CA LEU A 96 -18.88 4.54 8.51
C LEU A 96 -18.10 5.42 9.50
N PHE A 97 -17.00 6.05 9.08
CA PHE A 97 -16.09 6.84 9.90
C PHE A 97 -15.77 8.17 9.23
#